data_AF-A0A2D9DTM2-F1
#
_entry.id   AF-A0A2D9DTM2-F1
#
_cell.length_a   1.000
_cell.length_b   1.000
_cell.length_c   1.000
_cell.angle_alpha   90.00
_cell.angle_beta   90.00
_cell.angle_gamma   90.00
#
_symmetry.space_group_name_H-M   'P 1'
#
loop_
_entity.id
_entity.type
_entity.pdbx_description
1 polymer ?
#
loop_
_entity_poly.entity_id
_entity_poly.type
_entity_poly.pdbx_seq_one_letter_code
_entity_poly.pdbx_strand_id
1 'polypeptide(L)'
;MPWPSWTAASGFESALTDAWFSNNWIHISPLSTTILALIGLLGLVVLRYAHDNMRGEASARRFMLAMVLTLTAVVVTVASNNLILFAMGWIGVSLSLHQLLLFYPDRSRAVLAAHKKFLFARLAEALLIAAFLLLWLQHQTLNIQSIILHYQTVDTLTLPDQSIAVLLALVALIKCAQMPLHGWLIQVVESPTPVSALLHAGIVNLGGFLLLLFAPLISLADAARWLLLIVAGLSCVLAALVMMTRISIKVRLAWSTVAQMGLMLVECALGLYHLALLHLVAHSFYKAHAFLASGTAVASYLSGQAAGYRLPRLQHWLMALAITVAAALAVSPWLSPVSLISPWILIGIACATVLAWHFSYGRAGCTARGLLLAAAAPLLYIALTTIAAHIAYPDGESPYRLASMSADLWISALFITQFGLFLFLYYASRQPVARRLFVIMNAGFYLDEWASRVTLWLYPLRHKPGQRKHLQPRAATTIETPLGGSV
;
A
#
# COMPACT_ATOMS: atom_id res chain seq x y z
N MET A 1 -24.79 -43.48 -12.13
CA MET A 1 -24.20 -42.38 -12.93
C MET A 1 -22.71 -42.64 -13.05
N PRO A 2 -22.14 -42.82 -14.25
CA PRO A 2 -20.71 -42.98 -14.39
C PRO A 2 -20.01 -41.62 -14.25
N TRP A 3 -18.81 -41.63 -13.66
CA TRP A 3 -17.93 -40.48 -13.53
C TRP A 3 -17.55 -39.94 -14.91
N PRO A 4 -17.39 -38.62 -15.12
CA PRO A 4 -16.92 -38.08 -16.39
C PRO A 4 -15.49 -38.57 -16.65
N SER A 5 -15.23 -39.10 -17.84
CA SER A 5 -13.90 -39.47 -18.30
C SER A 5 -13.05 -38.21 -18.48
N TRP A 6 -12.06 -38.02 -17.61
CA TRP A 6 -11.06 -36.96 -17.71
C TRP A 6 -10.06 -37.28 -18.83
N THR A 7 -10.22 -36.69 -20.01
CA THR A 7 -9.13 -36.56 -20.99
C THR A 7 -8.43 -35.22 -20.80
N ALA A 8 -7.67 -35.07 -19.71
CA ALA A 8 -6.98 -33.83 -19.36
C ALA A 8 -5.94 -33.37 -20.42
N ALA A 9 -5.48 -34.27 -21.28
CA ALA A 9 -4.49 -33.97 -22.32
C ALA A 9 -5.05 -33.16 -23.49
N SER A 10 -6.29 -33.42 -23.93
CA SER A 10 -6.85 -32.73 -25.11
C SER A 10 -7.25 -31.29 -24.84
N GLY A 11 -7.78 -30.99 -23.64
CA GLY A 11 -8.20 -29.64 -23.26
C GLY A 11 -7.03 -28.68 -22.97
N PHE A 12 -5.91 -29.18 -22.42
CA PHE A 12 -4.73 -28.36 -22.18
C PHE A 12 -3.97 -28.04 -23.48
N GLU A 13 -3.79 -29.03 -24.36
CA GLU A 13 -3.17 -28.81 -25.67
C GLU A 13 -4.03 -27.90 -26.55
N SER A 14 -5.36 -28.09 -26.60
CA SER A 14 -6.27 -27.23 -27.36
C SER A 14 -6.33 -25.80 -26.79
N ALA A 15 -6.36 -25.65 -25.47
CA ALA A 15 -6.35 -24.32 -24.84
C ALA A 15 -5.03 -23.58 -25.08
N LEU A 16 -3.89 -24.28 -25.12
CA LEU A 16 -2.62 -23.66 -25.48
C LEU A 16 -2.56 -23.28 -26.97
N THR A 17 -2.99 -24.14 -27.88
CA THR A 17 -2.97 -23.83 -29.32
C THR A 17 -3.97 -22.73 -29.67
N ASP A 18 -5.21 -22.82 -29.21
CA ASP A 18 -6.25 -21.85 -29.55
C ASP A 18 -6.01 -20.51 -28.85
N ALA A 19 -5.57 -20.50 -27.57
CA ALA A 19 -5.27 -19.25 -26.89
C ALA A 19 -3.99 -18.59 -27.41
N TRP A 20 -2.96 -19.35 -27.77
CA TRP A 20 -1.70 -18.78 -28.25
C TRP A 20 -1.88 -18.07 -29.60
N PHE A 21 -2.72 -18.62 -30.48
CA PHE A 21 -3.03 -18.03 -31.79
C PHE A 21 -4.32 -17.17 -31.79
N SER A 22 -5.06 -17.09 -30.68
CA SER A 22 -6.16 -16.12 -30.53
C SER A 22 -5.62 -14.69 -30.44
N ASN A 23 -6.19 -13.78 -31.23
CA ASN A 23 -5.69 -12.42 -31.46
C ASN A 23 -5.84 -11.42 -30.29
N ASN A 24 -6.10 -11.85 -29.05
CA ASN A 24 -6.53 -10.92 -27.98
C ASN A 24 -5.76 -11.04 -26.66
N TRP A 25 -4.42 -11.08 -26.73
CA TRP A 25 -3.53 -11.15 -25.56
C TRP A 25 -3.41 -9.84 -24.78
N ILE A 26 -3.71 -8.72 -25.43
CA ILE A 26 -3.66 -7.37 -24.87
C ILE A 26 -5.07 -6.79 -24.97
N HIS A 27 -5.56 -6.21 -23.88
CA HIS A 27 -6.84 -5.52 -23.87
C HIS A 27 -6.72 -4.24 -23.07
N ILE A 28 -7.07 -3.12 -23.69
CA ILE A 28 -6.98 -1.80 -23.09
C ILE A 28 -8.39 -1.38 -22.64
N SER A 29 -8.72 -1.67 -21.38
CA SER A 29 -9.92 -1.19 -20.69
C SER A 29 -9.70 0.20 -20.07
N PRO A 30 -10.76 0.96 -19.71
CA PRO A 30 -10.62 2.25 -19.01
C PRO A 30 -9.72 2.17 -17.76
N LEU A 31 -9.88 1.12 -16.96
CA LEU A 31 -9.02 0.82 -15.80
C LEU A 31 -7.54 0.72 -16.21
N SER A 32 -7.25 -0.11 -17.21
CA SER A 32 -5.87 -0.30 -17.68
C SER A 32 -5.31 0.99 -18.30
N THR A 33 -6.10 1.78 -19.02
CA THR A 33 -5.69 3.06 -19.60
C THR A 33 -5.27 4.05 -18.52
N THR A 34 -6.07 4.20 -17.45
CA THR A 34 -5.73 5.08 -16.33
C THR A 34 -4.41 4.65 -15.67
N ILE A 35 -4.23 3.35 -15.45
CA ILE A 35 -3.03 2.81 -14.79
C ILE A 35 -1.80 2.89 -15.71
N LEU A 36 -1.96 2.63 -17.01
CA LEU A 36 -0.87 2.75 -18.00
C LEU A 36 -0.43 4.21 -18.17
N ALA A 37 -1.37 5.17 -18.19
CA ALA A 37 -1.05 6.60 -18.22
C ALA A 37 -0.27 7.02 -16.96
N LEU A 38 -0.72 6.54 -15.79
CA LEU A 38 -0.02 6.74 -14.51
C LEU A 38 1.39 6.16 -14.53
N ILE A 39 1.57 4.91 -14.98
CA ILE A 39 2.87 4.25 -15.08
C ILE A 39 3.78 4.99 -16.07
N GLY A 40 3.25 5.46 -17.21
CA GLY A 40 4.02 6.23 -18.18
C GLY A 40 4.56 7.53 -17.59
N LEU A 41 3.70 8.28 -16.89
CA LEU A 41 4.10 9.53 -16.24
C LEU A 41 5.10 9.32 -15.10
N LEU A 42 4.83 8.35 -14.22
CA LEU A 42 5.77 7.98 -13.14
C LEU A 42 7.09 7.46 -13.70
N GLY A 43 7.04 6.63 -14.74
CA GLY A 43 8.21 6.10 -15.43
C GLY A 43 9.08 7.24 -15.96
N LEU A 44 8.49 8.23 -16.63
CA LEU A 44 9.21 9.40 -17.11
C LEU A 44 9.90 10.17 -15.98
N VAL A 45 9.17 10.48 -14.89
CA VAL A 45 9.72 11.24 -13.76
C VAL A 45 10.81 10.46 -13.04
N VAL A 46 10.56 9.19 -12.72
CA VAL A 46 11.48 8.35 -11.94
C VAL A 46 12.70 7.97 -12.75
N LEU A 47 12.58 7.67 -14.06
CA LEU A 47 13.73 7.39 -14.91
C LEU A 47 14.61 8.62 -15.13
N ARG A 48 14.01 9.81 -15.29
CA ARG A 48 14.78 11.06 -15.38
C ARG A 48 15.53 11.34 -14.07
N TYR A 49 14.85 11.20 -12.94
CA TYR A 49 15.50 11.34 -11.63
C TYR A 49 16.60 10.29 -11.43
N ALA A 50 16.36 9.04 -11.83
CA ALA A 50 17.34 7.96 -11.76
C ALA A 50 18.59 8.24 -12.59
N HIS A 51 18.43 8.75 -13.81
CA HIS A 51 19.54 9.13 -14.67
C HIS A 51 20.45 10.14 -13.96
N ASP A 52 19.88 11.19 -13.38
CA ASP A 52 20.64 12.23 -12.70
C ASP A 52 21.23 11.75 -11.36
N ASN A 53 20.47 10.96 -10.60
CA ASN A 53 20.90 10.42 -9.32
C ASN A 53 22.07 9.42 -9.43
N MET A 54 22.18 8.71 -10.55
CA MET A 54 23.21 7.68 -10.77
C MET A 54 24.39 8.19 -11.60
N ARG A 55 24.49 9.50 -11.85
CA ARG A 55 25.65 10.08 -12.55
C ARG A 55 26.92 9.82 -11.74
N GLY A 56 27.92 9.21 -12.38
CA GLY A 56 29.20 8.87 -11.74
C GLY A 56 29.25 7.48 -11.12
N GLU A 57 28.14 6.73 -11.07
CA GLU A 57 28.13 5.34 -10.62
C GLU A 57 28.60 4.38 -11.72
N ALA A 58 29.58 3.52 -11.42
CA ALA A 58 30.17 2.60 -12.41
C ALA A 58 29.14 1.64 -13.04
N SER A 59 28.11 1.26 -12.28
CA SER A 59 27.05 0.35 -12.70
C SER A 59 25.75 1.05 -13.14
N ALA A 60 25.79 2.37 -13.40
CA ALA A 60 24.62 3.16 -13.78
C ALA A 60 23.85 2.58 -14.98
N ARG A 61 24.54 2.09 -16.02
CA ARG A 61 23.90 1.45 -17.19
C ARG A 61 23.08 0.22 -16.80
N ARG A 62 23.63 -0.66 -15.96
CA ARG A 62 22.93 -1.88 -15.50
C ARG A 62 21.71 -1.50 -14.65
N PHE A 63 21.85 -0.49 -13.80
CA PHE A 63 20.75 0.05 -13.00
C PHE A 63 19.61 0.59 -13.88
N MET A 64 19.93 1.43 -14.87
CA MET A 64 18.92 1.99 -15.79
C MET A 64 18.21 0.90 -16.60
N LEU A 65 18.94 -0.12 -17.09
CA LEU A 65 18.34 -1.26 -17.78
C LEU A 65 17.39 -2.04 -16.87
N ALA A 66 17.77 -2.29 -15.61
CA ALA A 66 16.91 -2.96 -14.65
C ALA A 66 15.66 -2.14 -14.29
N MET A 67 15.76 -0.80 -14.22
CA MET A 67 14.61 0.09 -14.03
C MET A 67 13.64 0.02 -15.21
N VAL A 68 14.15 0.11 -16.44
CA VAL A 68 13.33 0.00 -17.67
C VAL A 68 12.68 -1.38 -17.75
N LEU A 69 13.44 -2.45 -17.55
CA LEU A 69 12.91 -3.82 -17.55
C LEU A 69 11.78 -3.99 -16.52
N THR A 70 11.94 -3.41 -15.33
CA THR A 70 10.91 -3.44 -14.29
C THR A 70 9.66 -2.70 -14.73
N LEU A 71 9.78 -1.49 -15.27
CA LEU A 71 8.66 -0.71 -15.80
C LEU A 71 7.95 -1.44 -16.95
N THR A 72 8.70 -2.01 -17.89
CA THR A 72 8.15 -2.81 -18.99
C THR A 72 7.37 -4.01 -18.46
N ALA A 73 7.89 -4.73 -17.47
CA ALA A 73 7.17 -5.86 -16.87
C ALA A 73 5.87 -5.42 -16.17
N VAL A 74 5.86 -4.25 -15.52
CA VAL A 74 4.61 -3.68 -14.96
C VAL A 74 3.61 -3.36 -16.07
N VAL A 75 4.07 -2.72 -17.16
CA VAL A 75 3.21 -2.41 -18.33
C VAL A 75 2.62 -3.67 -18.94
N VAL A 76 3.43 -4.72 -19.16
CA VAL A 76 2.96 -6.02 -19.66
C VAL A 76 1.90 -6.63 -18.73
N THR A 77 2.12 -6.56 -17.42
CA THR A 77 1.16 -7.09 -16.43
C THR A 77 -0.18 -6.36 -16.52
N VAL A 78 -0.18 -5.03 -16.66
CA VAL A 78 -1.40 -4.21 -16.67
C VAL A 78 -2.15 -4.30 -18.00
N ALA A 79 -1.42 -4.39 -19.12
CA ALA A 79 -2.00 -4.47 -20.46
C ALA A 79 -2.50 -5.89 -20.82
N SER A 80 -2.12 -6.89 -20.04
CA SER A 80 -2.41 -8.29 -20.30
C SER A 80 -3.91 -8.62 -20.20
N ASN A 81 -4.43 -9.31 -21.22
CA ASN A 81 -5.74 -9.95 -21.23
C ASN A 81 -5.65 -11.48 -21.11
N ASN A 82 -4.46 -12.05 -20.91
CA ASN A 82 -4.24 -13.48 -20.83
C ASN A 82 -3.61 -13.85 -19.48
N LEU A 83 -4.16 -14.84 -18.77
CA LEU A 83 -3.68 -15.25 -17.44
C LEU A 83 -2.18 -15.61 -17.43
N ILE A 84 -1.67 -16.24 -18.49
CA ILE A 84 -0.25 -16.62 -18.61
C ILE A 84 0.61 -15.37 -18.79
N LEU A 85 0.22 -14.46 -19.69
CA LEU A 85 0.96 -13.20 -19.90
C LEU A 85 0.98 -12.34 -18.63
N PHE A 86 -0.15 -12.28 -17.91
CA PHE A 86 -0.25 -11.60 -16.62
C PHE A 86 0.75 -12.19 -15.62
N ALA A 87 0.78 -13.52 -15.47
CA ALA A 87 1.67 -14.21 -14.54
C ALA A 87 3.15 -14.01 -14.92
N MET A 88 3.49 -14.08 -16.21
CA MET A 88 4.84 -13.82 -16.70
C MET A 88 5.28 -12.38 -16.40
N GLY A 89 4.41 -11.39 -16.66
CA GLY A 89 4.65 -10.00 -16.31
C GLY A 89 4.89 -9.84 -14.80
N TRP A 90 4.04 -10.45 -13.97
CA TRP A 90 4.12 -10.37 -12.52
C TRP A 90 5.44 -10.96 -11.96
N ILE A 91 5.86 -12.12 -12.48
CA ILE A 91 7.15 -12.76 -12.16
C ILE A 91 8.30 -11.88 -12.66
N GLY A 92 8.17 -11.32 -13.87
CA GLY A 92 9.13 -10.38 -14.45
C GLY A 92 9.41 -9.18 -13.55
N VAL A 93 8.34 -8.52 -13.05
CA VAL A 93 8.45 -7.42 -12.08
C VAL A 93 9.19 -7.86 -10.82
N SER A 94 8.92 -9.08 -10.34
CA SER A 94 9.55 -9.61 -9.15
C SER A 94 11.06 -9.85 -9.34
N LEU A 95 11.45 -10.47 -10.45
CA LEU A 95 12.84 -10.78 -10.77
C LEU A 95 13.66 -9.53 -11.06
N SER A 96 13.13 -8.59 -11.85
CA SER A 96 13.83 -7.35 -12.18
C SER A 96 14.01 -6.46 -10.95
N LEU A 97 12.99 -6.38 -10.08
CA LEU A 97 13.09 -5.63 -8.82
C LEU A 97 14.12 -6.26 -7.88
N HIS A 98 14.29 -7.59 -7.86
CA HIS A 98 15.31 -8.22 -7.02
C HIS A 98 16.72 -7.75 -7.38
N GLN A 99 17.01 -7.57 -8.68
CA GLN A 99 18.28 -7.01 -9.14
C GLN A 99 18.49 -5.56 -8.68
N LEU A 100 17.43 -4.74 -8.70
CA LEU A 100 17.47 -3.36 -8.23
C LEU A 100 17.73 -3.25 -6.72
N LEU A 101 17.16 -4.16 -5.92
CA LEU A 101 17.38 -4.20 -4.47
C LEU A 101 18.82 -4.62 -4.12
N LEU A 102 19.44 -5.45 -4.95
CA LEU A 102 20.82 -5.90 -4.79
C LEU A 102 21.85 -4.99 -5.48
N PHE A 103 21.50 -3.73 -5.75
CA PHE A 103 22.44 -2.77 -6.35
C PHE A 103 23.71 -2.56 -5.50
N TYR A 104 23.57 -2.58 -4.16
CA TYR A 104 24.68 -2.53 -3.20
C TYR A 104 24.82 -3.87 -2.45
N PRO A 105 25.37 -4.93 -3.09
CA PRO A 105 25.36 -6.27 -2.53
C PRO A 105 26.25 -6.43 -1.28
N ASP A 106 27.23 -5.54 -1.07
CA ASP A 106 28.08 -5.56 0.12
C ASP A 106 27.34 -5.16 1.41
N ARG A 107 26.13 -4.59 1.31
CA ARG A 107 25.31 -4.24 2.46
C ARG A 107 24.47 -5.43 2.90
N SER A 108 24.84 -6.06 4.02
CA SER A 108 24.14 -7.22 4.57
C SER A 108 22.64 -6.99 4.80
N ARG A 109 22.25 -5.78 5.21
CA ARG A 109 20.83 -5.39 5.36
C ARG A 109 20.07 -5.38 4.03
N ALA A 110 20.70 -4.90 2.95
CA ALA A 110 20.10 -4.89 1.62
C ALA A 110 19.90 -6.32 1.11
N VAL A 111 20.91 -7.18 1.31
CA VAL A 111 20.83 -8.61 0.96
C VAL A 111 19.71 -9.33 1.71
N LEU A 112 19.62 -9.13 3.03
CA LEU A 112 18.54 -9.70 3.84
C LEU A 112 17.16 -9.26 3.34
N ALA A 113 16.97 -7.96 3.09
CA ALA A 113 15.71 -7.42 2.60
C ALA A 113 15.36 -8.00 1.21
N ALA A 114 16.34 -8.11 0.30
CA ALA A 114 16.15 -8.66 -1.03
C ALA A 114 15.75 -10.15 -1.02
N HIS A 115 16.38 -10.97 -0.17
CA HIS A 115 16.02 -12.38 -0.01
C HIS A 115 14.64 -12.56 0.63
N LYS A 116 14.32 -11.76 1.65
CA LYS A 116 12.98 -11.78 2.26
C LYS A 116 11.90 -11.42 1.23
N LYS A 117 12.13 -10.36 0.46
CA LYS A 117 11.27 -9.97 -0.66
C LYS A 117 11.13 -11.09 -1.68
N PHE A 118 12.22 -11.80 -1.99
CA PHE A 118 12.19 -12.92 -2.93
C PHE A 118 11.29 -14.06 -2.41
N LEU A 119 11.45 -14.48 -1.15
CA LEU A 119 10.64 -15.54 -0.54
C LEU A 119 9.14 -15.22 -0.60
N PHE A 120 8.75 -14.03 -0.14
CA PHE A 120 7.35 -13.62 -0.14
C PHE A 120 6.80 -13.39 -1.55
N ALA A 121 7.62 -12.94 -2.49
CA ALA A 121 7.20 -12.84 -3.87
C ALA A 121 6.95 -14.22 -4.50
N ARG A 122 7.80 -15.21 -4.24
CA ARG A 122 7.58 -16.60 -4.69
C ARG A 122 6.30 -17.20 -4.11
N LEU A 123 6.01 -16.95 -2.83
CA LEU A 123 4.76 -17.36 -2.20
C LEU A 123 3.55 -16.72 -2.90
N ALA A 124 3.58 -15.40 -3.13
CA ALA A 124 2.50 -14.70 -3.82
C ALA A 124 2.30 -15.21 -5.25
N GLU A 125 3.38 -15.49 -5.98
CA GLU A 125 3.30 -16.02 -7.34
C GLU A 125 2.76 -17.44 -7.38
N ALA A 126 3.13 -18.30 -6.43
CA ALA A 126 2.57 -19.64 -6.32
C ALA A 126 1.05 -19.60 -6.08
N LEU A 127 0.59 -18.70 -5.21
CA LEU A 127 -0.84 -18.48 -4.96
C LEU A 127 -1.56 -17.90 -6.18
N LEU A 128 -0.93 -16.97 -6.91
CA LEU A 128 -1.48 -16.40 -8.13
C LEU A 128 -1.63 -17.46 -9.23
N ILE A 129 -0.61 -18.28 -9.44
CA ILE A 129 -0.63 -19.39 -10.40
C ILE A 129 -1.71 -20.41 -10.01
N ALA A 130 -1.85 -20.73 -8.71
CA ALA A 130 -2.91 -21.61 -8.24
C ALA A 130 -4.31 -21.03 -8.52
N ALA A 131 -4.53 -19.73 -8.26
CA ALA A 131 -5.78 -19.06 -8.58
C ALA A 131 -6.07 -19.07 -10.09
N PHE A 132 -5.07 -18.82 -10.92
CA PHE A 132 -5.21 -18.80 -12.37
C PHE A 132 -5.45 -20.19 -12.96
N LEU A 133 -4.82 -21.22 -12.41
CA LEU A 133 -5.08 -22.61 -12.77
C LEU A 133 -6.54 -22.99 -12.47
N LEU A 134 -7.05 -22.62 -11.29
CA LEU A 134 -8.44 -22.85 -10.92
C LEU A 134 -9.42 -22.07 -11.80
N LEU A 135 -9.11 -20.81 -12.15
CA LEU A 135 -9.90 -20.04 -13.11
C LEU A 135 -9.96 -20.72 -14.47
N TRP A 136 -8.82 -21.21 -14.96
CA TRP A 136 -8.77 -21.94 -16.23
C TRP A 136 -9.57 -23.25 -16.16
N LEU A 137 -9.45 -24.02 -15.07
CA LEU A 137 -10.23 -25.25 -14.88
C LEU A 137 -11.74 -25.00 -14.84
N GLN A 138 -12.17 -23.87 -14.25
CA GLN A 138 -13.58 -23.51 -14.14
C GLN A 138 -14.16 -22.98 -15.47
N HIS A 139 -13.43 -22.11 -16.15
CA HIS A 139 -13.94 -21.36 -17.31
C HIS A 139 -13.47 -21.90 -18.66
N GLN A 140 -12.50 -22.81 -18.67
CA GLN A 140 -11.88 -23.39 -19.87
C GLN A 140 -11.32 -22.33 -20.84
N THR A 141 -10.94 -21.17 -20.31
CA THR A 141 -10.36 -20.06 -21.08
C THR A 141 -9.23 -19.40 -20.28
N LEU A 142 -8.23 -18.91 -21.01
CA LEU A 142 -7.14 -18.09 -20.47
C LEU A 142 -7.43 -16.60 -20.61
N ASN A 143 -8.54 -16.23 -21.25
CA ASN A 143 -8.91 -14.84 -21.50
C ASN A 143 -9.53 -14.20 -20.25
N ILE A 144 -8.88 -13.17 -19.72
CA ILE A 144 -9.28 -12.48 -18.50
C ILE A 144 -10.61 -11.76 -18.69
N GLN A 145 -10.82 -11.07 -19.82
CA GLN A 145 -12.06 -10.37 -20.10
C GLN A 145 -13.27 -11.30 -20.13
N SER A 146 -13.17 -12.47 -20.76
CA SER A 146 -14.25 -13.48 -20.75
C SER A 146 -14.62 -13.93 -19.34
N ILE A 147 -13.61 -14.16 -18.49
CA ILE A 147 -13.80 -14.53 -17.07
C ILE A 147 -14.50 -13.41 -16.30
N ILE A 148 -14.05 -12.17 -16.47
CA ILE A 148 -14.62 -10.99 -15.81
C ILE A 148 -16.09 -10.80 -16.23
N LEU A 149 -16.38 -10.90 -17.53
CA LEU A 149 -17.75 -10.79 -18.06
C LEU A 149 -18.67 -11.87 -17.48
N HIS A 150 -18.19 -13.10 -17.32
CA HIS A 150 -18.97 -14.16 -16.69
C HIS A 150 -19.41 -13.78 -15.26
N TYR A 151 -18.48 -13.33 -14.41
CA TYR A 151 -18.80 -12.95 -13.03
C TYR A 151 -19.65 -11.68 -12.90
N GLN A 152 -19.84 -10.90 -13.97
CA GLN A 152 -20.81 -9.80 -13.98
C GLN A 152 -22.26 -10.29 -14.15
N THR A 153 -22.46 -11.51 -14.66
CA THR A 153 -23.79 -12.08 -14.94
C THR A 153 -24.28 -13.06 -13.88
N VAL A 154 -23.42 -13.40 -12.90
CA VAL A 154 -23.69 -14.42 -11.89
C VAL A 154 -23.98 -13.78 -10.54
N ASP A 155 -25.02 -14.25 -9.85
CA ASP A 155 -25.42 -13.72 -8.54
C ASP A 155 -24.80 -14.44 -7.34
N THR A 156 -24.39 -15.71 -7.52
CA THR A 156 -23.87 -16.57 -6.45
C THR A 156 -22.65 -17.35 -6.91
N LEU A 157 -21.62 -17.38 -6.07
CA LEU A 157 -20.36 -18.07 -6.38
C LEU A 157 -20.42 -19.55 -5.98
N THR A 158 -19.78 -20.40 -6.77
CA THR A 158 -19.51 -21.78 -6.38
C THR A 158 -18.41 -21.85 -5.31
N LEU A 159 -18.27 -22.99 -4.62
CA LEU A 159 -17.17 -23.20 -3.66
C LEU A 159 -15.77 -23.01 -4.29
N PRO A 160 -15.50 -23.51 -5.52
CA PRO A 160 -14.27 -23.19 -6.24
C PRO A 160 -14.07 -21.68 -6.44
N ASP A 161 -15.10 -20.94 -6.88
CA ASP A 161 -14.98 -19.50 -7.12
C ASP A 161 -14.64 -18.71 -5.84
N GLN A 162 -15.23 -19.09 -4.70
CA GLN A 162 -14.89 -18.53 -3.39
C GLN A 162 -13.40 -18.78 -3.06
N SER A 163 -12.89 -19.98 -3.32
CA SER A 163 -11.48 -20.31 -3.08
C SER A 163 -10.54 -19.49 -3.96
N ILE A 164 -10.90 -19.26 -5.23
CA ILE A 164 -10.14 -18.42 -6.16
C ILE A 164 -10.08 -16.99 -5.63
N ALA A 165 -11.21 -16.43 -5.21
CA ALA A 165 -11.28 -15.09 -4.66
C ALA A 165 -10.40 -14.94 -3.40
N VAL A 166 -10.39 -15.94 -2.51
CA VAL A 166 -9.53 -15.97 -1.32
C VAL A 166 -8.04 -16.03 -1.70
N LEU A 167 -7.67 -16.84 -2.70
CA LEU A 167 -6.29 -16.88 -3.18
C LEU A 167 -5.85 -15.53 -3.75
N LEU A 168 -6.68 -14.88 -4.58
CA LEU A 168 -6.40 -13.55 -5.11
C LEU A 168 -6.27 -12.50 -4.00
N ALA A 169 -7.12 -12.56 -2.97
CA ALA A 169 -7.01 -11.70 -1.78
C ALA A 169 -5.68 -11.92 -1.03
N LEU A 170 -5.25 -13.17 -0.84
CA LEU A 170 -3.95 -13.48 -0.24
C LEU A 170 -2.79 -12.94 -1.08
N VAL A 171 -2.84 -13.08 -2.41
CA VAL A 171 -1.83 -12.49 -3.31
C VAL A 171 -1.75 -10.97 -3.12
N ALA A 172 -2.90 -10.29 -3.09
CA ALA A 172 -2.98 -8.85 -2.87
C ALA A 172 -2.41 -8.45 -1.50
N LEU A 173 -2.76 -9.15 -0.43
CA LEU A 173 -2.23 -8.91 0.92
C LEU A 173 -0.69 -9.01 0.96
N ILE A 174 -0.11 -10.02 0.31
CA ILE A 174 1.36 -10.18 0.27
C ILE A 174 2.00 -9.06 -0.58
N LYS A 175 1.46 -8.80 -1.77
CA LYS A 175 1.99 -7.80 -2.72
C LYS A 175 1.88 -6.37 -2.21
N CYS A 176 0.85 -6.07 -1.43
CA CYS A 176 0.66 -4.80 -0.74
C CYS A 176 1.36 -4.74 0.63
N ALA A 177 2.18 -5.75 0.96
CA ALA A 177 2.97 -5.80 2.19
C ALA A 177 2.13 -5.64 3.47
N GLN A 178 0.99 -6.32 3.54
CA GLN A 178 0.15 -6.32 4.73
C GLN A 178 0.74 -7.19 5.84
N MET A 179 0.39 -6.91 7.09
CA MET A 179 0.93 -7.63 8.25
C MET A 179 0.41 -9.07 8.29
N PRO A 180 1.23 -10.04 8.73
CA PRO A 180 2.59 -9.88 9.26
C PRO A 180 3.70 -9.85 8.19
N LEU A 181 3.38 -9.93 6.90
CA LEU A 181 4.35 -10.06 5.80
C LEU A 181 4.98 -8.73 5.33
N HIS A 182 4.59 -7.61 5.92
CA HIS A 182 5.06 -6.26 5.64
C HIS A 182 6.58 -6.03 5.62
N GLY A 183 7.34 -6.88 6.30
CA GLY A 183 8.79 -6.76 6.49
C GLY A 183 9.61 -6.55 5.23
N TRP A 184 9.21 -7.19 4.13
CA TRP A 184 9.92 -7.04 2.85
C TRP A 184 9.87 -5.62 2.30
N LEU A 185 8.83 -4.85 2.61
CA LEU A 185 8.64 -3.48 2.13
C LEU A 185 9.34 -2.46 3.03
N ILE A 186 9.26 -2.64 4.35
CA ILE A 186 9.83 -1.67 5.30
C ILE A 186 11.37 -1.76 5.42
N GLN A 187 11.98 -2.85 4.95
CA GLN A 187 13.42 -3.08 5.03
C GLN A 187 14.20 -2.73 3.76
N VAL A 188 13.53 -2.53 2.62
CA VAL A 188 14.17 -2.16 1.36
C VAL A 188 14.61 -0.69 1.29
N VAL A 189 14.67 0.00 2.44
CA VAL A 189 15.10 1.41 2.56
C VAL A 189 16.57 1.66 2.19
N GLU A 190 17.37 0.60 2.10
CA GLU A 190 18.78 0.65 1.65
C GLU A 190 18.91 0.75 0.11
N SER A 191 17.82 0.52 -0.64
CA SER A 191 17.84 0.67 -2.10
C SER A 191 18.04 2.14 -2.51
N PRO A 192 18.61 2.42 -3.70
CA PRO A 192 18.65 3.77 -4.25
C PRO A 192 17.28 4.45 -4.24
N THR A 193 17.23 5.75 -3.98
CA THR A 193 15.97 6.53 -3.87
C THR A 193 15.01 6.34 -5.06
N PRO A 194 15.47 6.28 -6.33
CA PRO A 194 14.57 6.01 -7.46
C PRO A 194 13.88 4.63 -7.37
N VAL A 195 14.55 3.61 -6.83
CA VAL A 195 13.98 2.28 -6.62
C VAL A 195 12.89 2.35 -5.55
N SER A 196 13.13 3.05 -4.44
CA SER A 196 12.11 3.25 -3.41
C SER A 196 10.89 4.01 -3.98
N ALA A 197 11.10 5.06 -4.77
CA ALA A 197 10.00 5.77 -5.42
C ALA A 197 9.18 4.84 -6.34
N LEU A 198 9.83 4.09 -7.23
CA LEU A 198 9.17 3.13 -8.13
C LEU A 198 8.40 2.05 -7.35
N LEU A 199 9.02 1.53 -6.29
CA LEU A 199 8.46 0.44 -5.51
C LEU A 199 7.22 0.90 -4.74
N HIS A 200 7.33 2.00 -3.99
CA HIS A 200 6.28 2.49 -3.11
C HIS A 200 5.16 3.26 -3.81
N ALA A 201 5.43 3.82 -4.99
CA ALA A 201 4.42 4.53 -5.79
C ALA A 201 3.82 3.69 -6.91
N GLY A 202 4.46 2.58 -7.30
CA GLY A 202 4.05 1.79 -8.46
C GLY A 202 3.88 0.31 -8.13
N ILE A 203 4.97 -0.39 -7.84
CA ILE A 203 4.98 -1.87 -7.79
C ILE A 203 4.02 -2.44 -6.73
N VAL A 204 3.90 -1.79 -5.58
CA VAL A 204 2.97 -2.20 -4.50
C VAL A 204 1.50 -2.08 -4.92
N ASN A 205 1.17 -1.19 -5.86
CA ASN A 205 -0.19 -1.00 -6.35
C ASN A 205 -0.69 -2.17 -7.19
N LEU A 206 0.19 -3.05 -7.67
CA LEU A 206 -0.21 -4.24 -8.43
C LEU A 206 -1.15 -5.16 -7.64
N GLY A 207 -1.05 -5.18 -6.30
CA GLY A 207 -2.00 -5.92 -5.47
C GLY A 207 -3.41 -5.31 -5.51
N GLY A 208 -3.52 -3.98 -5.43
CA GLY A 208 -4.79 -3.28 -5.61
C GLY A 208 -5.36 -3.41 -7.02
N PHE A 209 -4.51 -3.26 -8.04
CA PHE A 209 -4.88 -3.46 -9.43
C PHE A 209 -5.46 -4.86 -9.68
N LEU A 210 -4.85 -5.91 -9.10
CA LEU A 210 -5.37 -7.27 -9.21
C LEU A 210 -6.82 -7.37 -8.68
N LEU A 211 -7.12 -6.74 -7.53
CA LEU A 211 -8.47 -6.73 -6.98
C LEU A 211 -9.45 -5.86 -7.78
N LEU A 212 -8.98 -4.74 -8.34
CA LEU A 212 -9.77 -3.90 -9.25
C LEU A 212 -10.13 -4.66 -10.53
N LEU A 213 -9.19 -5.42 -11.08
CA LEU A 213 -9.39 -6.22 -12.29
C LEU A 213 -10.40 -7.34 -12.07
N PHE A 214 -10.29 -8.06 -10.94
CA PHE A 214 -11.21 -9.13 -10.55
C PHE A 214 -12.35 -8.64 -9.64
N ALA A 215 -12.70 -7.34 -9.68
CA ALA A 215 -13.74 -6.76 -8.84
C ALA A 215 -15.10 -7.49 -8.92
N PRO A 216 -15.59 -7.94 -10.10
CA PRO A 216 -16.84 -8.72 -10.17
C PRO A 216 -16.78 -9.98 -9.29
N LEU A 217 -15.69 -10.74 -9.35
CA LEU A 217 -15.49 -11.94 -8.53
C LEU A 217 -15.36 -11.60 -7.04
N ILE A 218 -14.50 -10.63 -6.69
CA ILE A 218 -14.23 -10.26 -5.29
C ILE A 218 -15.48 -9.70 -4.61
N SER A 219 -16.32 -8.96 -5.34
CA SER A 219 -17.55 -8.35 -4.80
C SER A 219 -18.59 -9.38 -4.32
N LEU A 220 -18.57 -10.59 -4.88
CA LEU A 220 -19.48 -11.69 -4.55
C LEU A 220 -18.89 -12.66 -3.51
N ALA A 221 -17.59 -12.58 -3.22
CA ALA A 221 -16.88 -13.50 -2.35
C ALA A 221 -16.72 -12.95 -0.93
N ASP A 222 -17.73 -13.13 -0.08
CA ASP A 222 -17.73 -12.64 1.30
C ASP A 222 -16.50 -13.12 2.11
N ALA A 223 -16.04 -14.35 1.89
CA ALA A 223 -14.85 -14.88 2.57
C ALA A 223 -13.59 -14.07 2.23
N ALA A 224 -13.41 -13.71 0.96
CA ALA A 224 -12.28 -12.89 0.51
C ALA A 224 -12.40 -11.45 1.05
N ARG A 225 -13.61 -10.88 1.04
CA ARG A 225 -13.87 -9.53 1.57
C ARG A 225 -13.55 -9.45 3.06
N TRP A 226 -14.05 -10.39 3.87
CA TRP A 226 -13.76 -10.42 5.31
C TRP A 226 -12.28 -10.64 5.61
N LEU A 227 -11.59 -11.49 4.84
CA LEU A 227 -10.15 -11.66 4.96
C LEU A 227 -9.42 -10.32 4.78
N LEU A 228 -9.78 -9.54 3.74
CA LEU A 228 -9.21 -8.22 3.50
C LEU A 228 -9.56 -7.23 4.62
N LEU A 229 -10.84 -7.16 5.04
CA LEU A 229 -11.30 -6.24 6.09
C LEU A 229 -10.59 -6.48 7.44
N ILE A 230 -10.31 -7.74 7.77
CA ILE A 230 -9.61 -8.08 9.00
C ILE A 230 -8.11 -7.81 8.84
N VAL A 231 -7.46 -8.43 7.84
CA VAL A 231 -6.00 -8.38 7.73
C VAL A 231 -5.50 -7.01 7.29
N ALA A 232 -6.08 -6.45 6.21
CA ALA A 232 -5.69 -5.14 5.70
C ALA A 232 -6.18 -4.01 6.62
N GLY A 233 -7.36 -4.15 7.24
CA GLY A 233 -7.87 -3.18 8.21
C GLY A 233 -6.98 -3.06 9.46
N LEU A 234 -6.60 -4.19 10.07
CA LEU A 234 -5.65 -4.20 11.19
C LEU A 234 -4.27 -3.67 10.75
N SER A 235 -3.79 -4.10 9.59
CA SER A 235 -2.52 -3.62 9.02
C SER A 235 -2.52 -2.11 8.83
N CYS A 236 -3.64 -1.54 8.33
CA CYS A 236 -3.81 -0.10 8.15
C CYS A 236 -3.62 0.67 9.46
N VAL A 237 -4.34 0.29 10.50
CA VAL A 237 -4.28 0.94 11.83
C VAL A 237 -2.91 0.79 12.46
N LEU A 238 -2.38 -0.44 12.51
CA LEU A 238 -1.09 -0.72 13.15
C LEU A 238 0.04 -0.01 12.42
N ALA A 239 0.06 -0.04 11.09
CA ALA A 239 1.08 0.64 10.30
C ALA A 239 1.01 2.17 10.43
N ALA A 240 -0.20 2.74 10.49
CA ALA A 240 -0.39 4.17 10.73
C ALA A 240 0.18 4.58 12.09
N LEU A 241 -0.09 3.81 13.15
CA LEU A 241 0.45 4.07 14.49
C LEU A 241 1.97 3.91 14.53
N VAL A 242 2.52 2.85 13.94
CA VAL A 242 3.98 2.64 13.86
C VAL A 242 4.65 3.79 13.14
N MET A 243 4.11 4.25 12.01
CA MET A 243 4.66 5.37 11.25
C MET A 243 4.95 6.58 12.13
N MET A 244 4.04 6.92 13.05
CA MET A 244 4.17 8.08 13.93
C MET A 244 5.36 8.00 14.88
N THR A 245 5.79 6.79 15.21
CA THR A 245 6.92 6.54 16.12
C THR A 245 8.27 6.50 15.43
N ARG A 246 8.30 6.34 14.09
CA ARG A 246 9.54 6.20 13.32
C ARG A 246 10.23 7.55 13.13
N ILE A 247 11.53 7.58 13.45
CA ILE A 247 12.39 8.77 13.30
C ILE A 247 12.90 8.90 11.85
N SER A 248 13.32 7.78 11.23
CA SER A 248 13.82 7.80 9.85
C SER A 248 12.71 8.13 8.86
N ILE A 249 12.94 9.16 8.03
CA ILE A 249 11.97 9.67 7.03
C ILE A 249 11.60 8.57 6.03
N LYS A 250 12.60 7.86 5.46
CA LYS A 250 12.34 6.78 4.50
C LYS A 250 11.56 5.62 5.14
N VAL A 251 11.90 5.25 6.38
CA VAL A 251 11.18 4.19 7.10
C VAL A 251 9.75 4.62 7.41
N ARG A 252 9.54 5.86 7.87
CA ARG A 252 8.22 6.46 8.07
C ARG A 252 7.39 6.44 6.77
N LEU A 253 7.99 6.81 5.64
CA LEU A 253 7.34 6.75 4.34
C LEU A 253 7.00 5.32 3.91
N ALA A 254 7.84 4.33 4.23
CA ALA A 254 7.54 2.93 3.97
C ALA A 254 6.35 2.43 4.80
N TRP A 255 6.31 2.79 6.09
CA TRP A 255 5.19 2.45 6.97
C TRP A 255 3.87 3.10 6.54
N SER A 256 3.88 4.35 6.05
CA SER A 256 2.66 4.91 5.45
C SER A 256 2.26 4.17 4.17
N THR A 257 3.18 3.60 3.40
CA THR A 257 2.78 2.79 2.25
C THR A 257 2.04 1.53 2.71
N VAL A 258 2.52 0.84 3.74
CA VAL A 258 1.79 -0.31 4.32
C VAL A 258 0.38 0.11 4.75
N ALA A 259 0.26 1.25 5.45
CA ALA A 259 -1.03 1.75 5.92
C ALA A 259 -1.99 2.10 4.78
N GLN A 260 -1.51 2.86 3.80
CA GLN A 260 -2.33 3.33 2.67
C GLN A 260 -2.73 2.19 1.73
N MET A 261 -1.82 1.26 1.45
CA MET A 261 -2.19 0.06 0.69
C MET A 261 -3.18 -0.82 1.46
N GLY A 262 -3.07 -0.89 2.79
CA GLY A 262 -4.08 -1.54 3.61
C GLY A 262 -5.45 -0.89 3.49
N LEU A 263 -5.50 0.45 3.52
CA LEU A 263 -6.72 1.23 3.31
C LEU A 263 -7.31 0.99 1.92
N MET A 264 -6.51 0.99 0.86
CA MET A 264 -6.98 0.69 -0.51
C MET A 264 -7.57 -0.73 -0.63
N LEU A 265 -6.98 -1.73 0.03
CA LEU A 265 -7.56 -3.07 0.06
C LEU A 265 -8.87 -3.13 0.85
N VAL A 266 -9.00 -2.34 1.92
CA VAL A 266 -10.27 -2.15 2.66
C VAL A 266 -11.33 -1.51 1.77
N GLU A 267 -10.98 -0.49 0.98
CA GLU A 267 -11.89 0.16 0.03
C GLU A 267 -12.43 -0.86 -1.00
N CYS A 268 -11.56 -1.71 -1.57
CA CYS A 268 -11.99 -2.82 -2.44
C CYS A 268 -12.96 -3.78 -1.71
N ALA A 269 -12.62 -4.19 -0.50
CA ALA A 269 -13.45 -5.13 0.28
C ALA A 269 -14.81 -4.53 0.69
N LEU A 270 -14.87 -3.22 0.90
CA LEU A 270 -16.10 -2.47 1.14
C LEU A 270 -16.98 -2.31 -0.11
N GLY A 271 -16.47 -2.66 -1.30
CA GLY A 271 -17.15 -2.46 -2.59
C GLY A 271 -16.95 -1.07 -3.18
N LEU A 272 -16.06 -0.26 -2.61
CA LEU A 272 -15.75 1.11 -3.05
C LEU A 272 -14.65 1.13 -4.12
N TYR A 273 -14.82 0.36 -5.20
CA TYR A 273 -13.78 0.16 -6.21
C TYR A 273 -13.37 1.45 -6.96
N HIS A 274 -14.31 2.38 -7.18
CA HIS A 274 -14.01 3.68 -7.77
C HIS A 274 -13.13 4.53 -6.85
N LEU A 275 -13.36 4.45 -5.53
CA LEU A 275 -12.53 5.10 -4.53
C LEU A 275 -11.15 4.45 -4.45
N ALA A 276 -11.07 3.12 -4.50
CA ALA A 276 -9.80 2.40 -4.54
C ALA A 276 -8.94 2.76 -5.77
N LEU A 277 -9.56 2.96 -6.94
CA LEU A 277 -8.86 3.44 -8.13
C LEU A 277 -8.34 4.88 -7.94
N LEU A 278 -9.18 5.78 -7.42
CA LEU A 278 -8.78 7.15 -7.13
C LEU A 278 -7.64 7.19 -6.09
N HIS A 279 -7.74 6.39 -5.03
CA HIS A 279 -6.71 6.20 -4.02
C HIS A 279 -5.41 5.75 -4.68
N LEU A 280 -5.45 4.70 -5.51
CA LEU A 280 -4.27 4.16 -6.20
C LEU A 280 -3.53 5.26 -6.97
N VAL A 281 -4.25 6.07 -7.75
CA VAL A 281 -3.69 7.19 -8.53
C VAL A 281 -3.11 8.27 -7.61
N ALA A 282 -3.88 8.74 -6.63
CA ALA A 282 -3.45 9.78 -5.69
C ALA A 282 -2.22 9.34 -4.88
N HIS A 283 -2.23 8.09 -4.41
CA HIS A 283 -1.14 7.47 -3.66
C HIS A 283 0.15 7.44 -4.48
N SER A 284 0.07 7.02 -5.75
CA SER A 284 1.22 6.99 -6.64
C SER A 284 1.88 8.36 -6.78
N PHE A 285 1.11 9.41 -7.05
CA PHE A 285 1.67 10.76 -7.15
C PHE A 285 2.28 11.24 -5.84
N TYR A 286 1.53 11.10 -4.74
CA TYR A 286 1.97 11.50 -3.42
C TYR A 286 3.27 10.78 -3.00
N LYS A 287 3.34 9.46 -3.20
CA LYS A 287 4.51 8.66 -2.81
C LYS A 287 5.71 8.90 -3.69
N ALA A 288 5.53 9.01 -5.01
CA ALA A 288 6.63 9.35 -5.90
C ALA A 288 7.24 10.68 -5.47
N HIS A 289 6.41 11.71 -5.25
CA HIS A 289 6.87 13.00 -4.76
C HIS A 289 7.58 12.89 -3.40
N ALA A 290 6.96 12.25 -2.40
CA ALA A 290 7.50 12.17 -1.05
C ALA A 290 8.84 11.42 -0.97
N PHE A 291 9.03 10.34 -1.75
CA PHE A 291 10.29 9.61 -1.78
C PHE A 291 11.39 10.41 -2.51
N LEU A 292 11.07 11.02 -3.65
CA LEU A 292 12.04 11.83 -4.41
C LEU A 292 12.45 13.11 -3.67
N ALA A 293 11.52 13.70 -2.89
CA ALA A 293 11.77 14.87 -2.04
C ALA A 293 12.38 14.53 -0.67
N SER A 294 12.56 13.25 -0.33
CA SER A 294 13.03 12.85 1.00
C SER A 294 14.44 13.38 1.36
N GLY A 295 15.24 13.75 0.36
CA GLY A 295 16.57 14.36 0.55
C GLY A 295 16.54 15.75 1.20
N THR A 296 15.49 16.55 0.98
CA THR A 296 15.34 17.90 1.56
C THR A 296 14.50 17.91 2.84
N ALA A 297 13.85 16.79 3.16
CA ALA A 297 12.88 16.71 4.25
C ALA A 297 13.46 16.98 5.65
N VAL A 298 14.76 16.74 5.87
CA VAL A 298 15.44 17.08 7.13
C VAL A 298 15.49 18.60 7.33
N ALA A 299 15.83 19.35 6.29
CA ALA A 299 15.86 20.81 6.34
C ALA A 299 14.46 21.38 6.60
N SER A 300 13.43 20.82 5.95
CA SER A 300 12.03 21.20 6.19
C SER A 300 11.56 20.90 7.61
N TYR A 301 12.02 19.80 8.23
CA TYR A 301 11.69 19.48 9.62
C TYR A 301 12.31 20.49 10.60
N LEU A 302 13.59 20.81 10.42
CA LEU A 302 14.31 21.76 11.28
C LEU A 302 13.71 23.17 11.20
N SER A 303 13.32 23.63 10.01
CA SER A 303 12.64 24.92 9.86
C SER A 303 11.26 24.94 10.52
N GLY A 304 10.51 23.84 10.46
CA GLY A 304 9.23 23.70 11.16
C GLY A 304 9.36 23.73 12.69
N GLN A 305 10.40 23.09 13.24
CA GLN A 305 10.64 23.09 14.69
C GLN A 305 10.91 24.49 15.23
N ALA A 306 11.63 25.32 14.47
CA ALA A 306 11.89 26.72 14.81
C ALA A 306 10.61 27.59 14.87
N ALA A 307 9.53 27.19 14.18
CA ALA A 307 8.27 27.93 14.16
C ALA A 307 7.41 27.76 15.44
N GLY A 308 7.79 26.87 16.37
CA GLY A 308 7.14 26.72 17.68
C GLY A 308 5.78 26.04 17.64
N TYR A 309 5.77 24.70 17.58
CA TYR A 309 4.53 23.91 17.62
C TYR A 309 3.79 24.05 18.96
N ARG A 310 2.51 24.46 18.89
CA ARG A 310 1.59 24.44 20.03
C ARG A 310 0.72 23.20 19.99
N LEU A 311 0.55 22.57 21.14
CA LEU A 311 -0.30 21.39 21.27
C LEU A 311 -1.76 21.84 21.43
N PRO A 312 -2.71 21.25 20.68
CA PRO A 312 -4.13 21.50 20.91
C PRO A 312 -4.51 21.12 22.35
N ARG A 313 -5.26 21.99 23.03
CA ARG A 313 -6.00 21.64 24.26
C ARG A 313 -7.31 20.94 23.94
N LEU A 314 -7.92 20.28 24.92
CA LEU A 314 -9.22 19.60 24.80
C LEU A 314 -10.32 20.48 24.17
N GLN A 315 -10.36 21.77 24.51
CA GLN A 315 -11.32 22.73 23.94
C GLN A 315 -11.21 22.82 22.41
N HIS A 316 -10.00 22.85 21.85
CA HIS A 316 -9.80 22.92 20.40
C HIS A 316 -10.26 21.63 19.71
N TRP A 317 -10.08 20.48 20.36
CA TRP A 317 -10.59 19.20 19.87
C TRP A 317 -12.11 19.14 19.87
N LEU A 318 -12.75 19.59 20.95
CA LEU A 318 -14.22 19.63 21.04
C LEU A 318 -14.81 20.59 19.99
N MET A 319 -14.22 21.78 19.81
CA MET A 319 -14.63 22.73 18.78
C MET A 319 -14.44 22.16 17.37
N ALA A 320 -13.28 21.56 17.09
CA ALA A 320 -13.00 20.94 15.80
C ALA A 320 -13.98 19.81 15.50
N LEU A 321 -14.24 18.93 16.47
CA LEU A 321 -15.20 17.83 16.34
C LEU A 321 -16.61 18.35 16.07
N ALA A 322 -17.08 19.33 16.84
CA ALA A 322 -18.40 19.94 16.65
C ALA A 322 -18.57 20.52 15.24
N ILE A 323 -17.57 21.24 14.74
CA ILE A 323 -17.59 21.79 13.37
C ILE A 323 -17.63 20.67 12.33
N THR A 324 -16.80 19.64 12.48
CA THR A 324 -16.78 18.53 11.51
C THR A 324 -18.07 17.72 11.49
N VAL A 325 -18.67 17.46 12.66
CA VAL A 325 -19.94 16.74 12.76
C VAL A 325 -21.08 17.58 12.17
N ALA A 326 -21.13 18.89 12.49
CA ALA A 326 -22.12 19.79 11.92
C ALA A 326 -22.01 19.86 10.38
N ALA A 327 -20.78 19.94 9.84
CA ALA A 327 -20.55 19.91 8.41
C ALA A 327 -20.97 18.58 7.77
N ALA A 328 -20.64 17.45 8.39
CA ALA A 328 -21.06 16.13 7.90
C ALA A 328 -22.59 15.98 7.88
N LEU A 329 -23.27 16.42 8.95
CA LEU A 329 -24.74 16.40 9.01
C LEU A 329 -25.37 17.34 7.98
N ALA A 330 -24.78 18.50 7.71
CA ALA A 330 -25.28 19.43 6.70
C ALA A 330 -25.17 18.88 5.27
N VAL A 331 -24.13 18.08 4.99
CA VAL A 331 -23.91 17.46 3.68
C VAL A 331 -24.69 16.15 3.54
N SER A 332 -25.01 15.46 4.65
CA SER A 332 -25.71 14.17 4.64
C SER A 332 -26.99 14.08 3.79
N PRO A 333 -27.87 15.10 3.68
CA PRO A 333 -29.08 15.01 2.85
C PRO A 333 -28.79 15.04 1.34
N TRP A 334 -27.62 15.53 0.95
CA TRP A 334 -27.17 15.66 -0.43
C TRP A 334 -26.37 14.45 -0.91
N LEU A 335 -26.02 13.57 0.03
CA LEU A 335 -25.39 12.29 -0.22
C LEU A 335 -26.51 11.24 -0.23
N SER A 336 -26.45 10.30 -1.17
CA SER A 336 -27.49 9.26 -1.32
C SER A 336 -27.81 8.56 0.01
N PRO A 337 -29.06 8.10 0.23
CA PRO A 337 -29.58 7.76 1.56
C PRO A 337 -28.93 6.54 2.25
N VAL A 338 -28.04 5.79 1.57
CA VAL A 338 -27.27 4.70 2.16
C VAL A 338 -25.83 4.73 1.63
N SER A 339 -24.96 5.46 2.32
CA SER A 339 -23.50 5.35 2.12
C SER A 339 -22.85 4.76 3.36
N LEU A 340 -21.75 4.03 3.15
CA LEU A 340 -20.93 3.50 4.24
C LEU A 340 -20.46 4.63 5.14
N ILE A 341 -20.46 4.40 6.45
CA ILE A 341 -20.11 5.37 7.50
C ILE A 341 -18.60 5.51 7.63
N SER A 342 -17.83 4.43 7.43
CA SER A 342 -16.39 4.42 7.68
C SER A 342 -15.57 5.45 6.89
N PRO A 343 -15.83 5.76 5.60
CA PRO A 343 -15.10 6.81 4.89
C PRO A 343 -15.36 8.20 5.48
N TRP A 344 -16.60 8.47 5.89
CA TRP A 344 -16.99 9.74 6.52
C TRP A 344 -16.34 9.92 7.90
N ILE A 345 -16.24 8.85 8.68
CA ILE A 345 -15.49 8.86 9.94
C ILE A 345 -14.02 9.21 9.70
N LEU A 346 -13.38 8.59 8.70
CA LEU A 346 -11.97 8.85 8.40
C LEU A 346 -11.74 10.31 7.97
N ILE A 347 -12.58 10.84 7.08
CA ILE A 347 -12.52 12.25 6.62
C ILE A 347 -12.81 13.20 7.79
N GLY A 348 -13.80 12.89 8.63
CA GLY A 348 -14.14 13.66 9.81
C GLY A 348 -12.97 13.74 10.81
N ILE A 349 -12.32 12.61 11.10
CA ILE A 349 -11.11 12.56 11.94
C ILE A 349 -9.98 13.41 11.33
N ALA A 350 -9.76 13.32 10.01
CA ALA A 350 -8.74 14.11 9.33
C ALA A 350 -9.03 15.63 9.43
N CYS A 351 -10.27 16.05 9.17
CA CYS A 351 -10.68 17.45 9.27
C CYS A 351 -10.59 17.96 10.71
N ALA A 352 -11.02 17.16 11.69
CA ALA A 352 -10.97 17.53 13.10
C ALA A 352 -9.52 17.71 13.56
N THR A 353 -8.62 16.85 13.09
CA THR A 353 -7.17 16.96 13.35
C THR A 353 -6.60 18.25 12.76
N VAL A 354 -6.90 18.57 11.50
CA VAL A 354 -6.42 19.81 10.87
C VAL A 354 -6.94 21.04 11.63
N LEU A 355 -8.23 21.08 11.96
CA LEU A 355 -8.84 22.19 12.70
C LEU A 355 -8.25 22.36 14.10
N ALA A 356 -8.14 21.28 14.87
CA ALA A 356 -7.63 21.33 16.24
C ALA A 356 -6.21 21.92 16.30
N TRP A 357 -5.34 21.54 15.35
CA TRP A 357 -3.99 22.11 15.24
C TRP A 357 -4.01 23.59 14.85
N HIS A 358 -4.83 23.98 13.88
CA HIS A 358 -4.89 25.38 13.44
C HIS A 358 -5.46 26.29 14.53
N PHE A 359 -6.47 25.83 15.28
CA PHE A 359 -7.03 26.58 16.41
C PHE A 359 -6.02 26.76 17.55
N SER A 360 -5.13 25.79 17.78
CA SER A 360 -4.12 25.86 18.85
C SER A 360 -3.13 27.03 18.71
N TYR A 361 -2.96 27.57 17.50
CA TYR A 361 -2.09 28.71 17.26
C TYR A 361 -2.72 30.04 17.71
N GLY A 362 -4.06 30.12 17.82
CA GLY A 362 -4.78 31.30 18.32
C GLY A 362 -4.69 32.55 17.44
N ARG A 363 -4.22 32.44 16.19
CA ARG A 363 -4.12 33.55 15.23
C ARG A 363 -5.24 33.45 14.20
N ALA A 364 -5.94 34.55 13.92
CA ALA A 364 -7.06 34.59 12.99
C ALA A 364 -6.70 34.00 11.60
N GLY A 365 -5.52 34.33 11.05
CA GLY A 365 -5.06 33.79 9.77
C GLY A 365 -4.83 32.27 9.78
N CYS A 366 -4.33 31.70 10.90
CA CYS A 366 -4.17 30.25 11.05
C CYS A 366 -5.53 29.55 11.15
N THR A 367 -6.45 30.11 11.93
CA THR A 367 -7.83 29.61 12.05
C THR A 367 -8.55 29.62 10.71
N ALA A 368 -8.47 30.73 9.96
CA ALA A 368 -9.06 30.85 8.63
C ALA A 368 -8.49 29.82 7.66
N ARG A 369 -7.16 29.63 7.66
CA ARG A 369 -6.51 28.58 6.87
C ARG A 369 -6.98 27.17 7.26
N GLY A 370 -7.13 26.90 8.54
CA GLY A 370 -7.65 25.62 9.05
C GLY A 370 -9.07 25.34 8.55
N LEU A 371 -9.96 26.34 8.65
CA LEU A 371 -11.34 26.24 8.15
C LEU A 371 -11.39 26.05 6.64
N LEU A 372 -10.60 26.81 5.88
CA LEU A 372 -10.50 26.66 4.42
C LEU A 372 -10.05 25.26 4.03
N LEU A 373 -9.02 24.71 4.69
CA LEU A 373 -8.53 23.36 4.41
C LEU A 373 -9.56 22.28 4.78
N ALA A 374 -10.22 22.43 5.93
CA ALA A 374 -11.23 21.49 6.41
C ALA A 374 -12.53 21.51 5.58
N ALA A 375 -12.81 22.61 4.87
CA ALA A 375 -13.90 22.70 3.90
C ALA A 375 -13.49 22.22 2.51
N ALA A 376 -12.31 22.64 2.02
CA ALA A 376 -11.86 22.33 0.68
C ALA A 376 -11.53 20.84 0.48
N ALA A 377 -10.95 20.17 1.48
CA ALA A 377 -10.54 18.77 1.32
C ALA A 377 -11.72 17.80 1.12
N PRO A 378 -12.81 17.84 1.94
CA PRO A 378 -14.00 17.02 1.68
C PRO A 378 -14.70 17.35 0.36
N LEU A 379 -14.76 18.63 -0.03
CA LEU A 379 -15.36 19.04 -1.31
C LEU A 379 -14.57 18.49 -2.49
N LEU A 380 -13.24 18.58 -2.44
CA LEU A 380 -12.37 18.00 -3.45
C LEU A 380 -12.49 16.47 -3.48
N TYR A 381 -12.57 15.82 -2.32
CA TYR A 381 -12.82 14.40 -2.22
C TYR A 381 -14.14 14.02 -2.91
N ILE A 382 -15.25 14.67 -2.57
CA ILE A 382 -16.56 14.43 -3.18
C ILE A 382 -16.46 14.63 -4.70
N ALA A 383 -15.92 15.76 -5.17
CA ALA A 383 -15.78 16.04 -6.60
C ALA A 383 -14.93 14.99 -7.35
N LEU A 384 -13.80 14.56 -6.77
CA LEU A 384 -12.97 13.53 -7.41
C LEU A 384 -13.64 12.17 -7.41
N THR A 385 -14.36 11.81 -6.34
CA THR A 385 -15.09 10.54 -6.27
C THR A 385 -16.28 10.49 -7.23
N THR A 386 -17.01 11.60 -7.41
CA THR A 386 -18.10 11.66 -8.40
C THR A 386 -17.57 11.60 -9.82
N ILE A 387 -16.48 12.31 -10.13
CA ILE A 387 -15.80 12.19 -11.43
C ILE A 387 -15.33 10.75 -11.67
N ALA A 388 -14.68 10.13 -10.67
CA ALA A 388 -14.21 8.76 -10.78
C ALA A 388 -15.37 7.77 -10.97
N ALA A 389 -16.50 7.97 -10.28
CA ALA A 389 -17.69 7.15 -10.43
C ALA A 389 -18.30 7.28 -11.84
N HIS A 390 -18.42 8.50 -12.38
CA HIS A 390 -18.93 8.72 -13.74
C HIS A 390 -18.02 8.13 -14.82
N ILE A 391 -16.70 8.17 -14.63
CA ILE A 391 -15.76 7.55 -15.56
C ILE A 391 -15.82 6.02 -15.48
N ALA A 392 -15.96 5.47 -14.26
CA ALA A 392 -15.99 4.03 -14.04
C ALA A 392 -17.33 3.39 -14.44
N TYR A 393 -18.43 4.11 -14.25
CA TYR A 393 -19.81 3.65 -14.48
C TYR A 393 -20.59 4.68 -15.30
N PRO A 394 -20.36 4.78 -16.62
CA PRO A 394 -21.07 5.74 -17.48
C PRO A 394 -22.59 5.52 -17.51
N ASP A 395 -23.03 4.26 -17.36
CA ASP A 395 -24.42 3.84 -17.53
C ASP A 395 -25.24 3.88 -16.22
N GLY A 396 -24.69 4.36 -15.10
CA GLY A 396 -25.44 4.54 -13.85
C GLY A 396 -24.70 4.13 -12.58
N GLU A 397 -25.41 3.48 -11.66
CA GLU A 397 -24.86 3.10 -10.36
C GLU A 397 -23.81 1.99 -10.46
N SER A 398 -22.94 1.91 -9.43
CA SER A 398 -21.93 0.85 -9.34
C SER A 398 -22.60 -0.53 -9.34
N PRO A 399 -22.21 -1.45 -10.24
CA PRO A 399 -22.79 -2.81 -10.29
C PRO A 399 -22.34 -3.69 -9.11
N TYR A 400 -21.38 -3.22 -8.32
CA TYR A 400 -20.76 -4.00 -7.25
C TYR A 400 -21.50 -3.87 -5.91
N ARG A 401 -21.68 -5.00 -5.23
CA ARG A 401 -22.33 -5.07 -3.91
C ARG A 401 -21.49 -4.36 -2.84
N LEU A 402 -22.07 -3.33 -2.22
CA LEU A 402 -21.52 -2.71 -1.03
C LEU A 402 -21.40 -3.72 0.13
N ALA A 403 -20.47 -3.49 1.03
CA ALA A 403 -20.30 -4.35 2.20
C ALA A 403 -21.47 -4.23 3.17
N SER A 404 -21.63 -5.27 3.99
CA SER A 404 -22.63 -5.28 5.05
C SER A 404 -22.37 -4.18 6.08
N MET A 405 -23.41 -3.79 6.81
CA MET A 405 -23.30 -2.85 7.92
C MET A 405 -22.29 -3.32 8.98
N SER A 406 -22.19 -4.63 9.24
CA SER A 406 -21.22 -5.17 10.21
C SER A 406 -19.77 -4.98 9.77
N ALA A 407 -19.49 -5.14 8.46
CA ALA A 407 -18.18 -4.86 7.89
C ALA A 407 -17.81 -3.38 8.01
N ASP A 408 -18.77 -2.49 7.74
CA ASP A 408 -18.57 -1.04 7.86
C ASP A 408 -18.35 -0.58 9.32
N LEU A 409 -19.12 -1.13 10.26
CA LEU A 409 -18.96 -0.87 11.69
C LEU A 409 -17.62 -1.37 12.21
N TRP A 410 -17.13 -2.52 11.72
CA TRP A 410 -15.80 -3.02 12.05
C TRP A 410 -14.70 -2.04 11.64
N ILE A 411 -14.71 -1.56 10.40
CA ILE A 411 -13.73 -0.57 9.92
C ILE A 411 -13.87 0.78 10.65
N SER A 412 -15.09 1.21 10.92
CA SER A 412 -15.38 2.41 11.71
C SER A 412 -14.76 2.32 13.10
N ALA A 413 -14.92 1.18 13.79
CA ALA A 413 -14.32 0.94 15.09
C ALA A 413 -12.79 0.96 15.03
N LEU A 414 -12.19 0.43 13.97
CA LEU A 414 -10.74 0.47 13.75
C LEU A 414 -10.22 1.90 13.60
N PHE A 415 -10.86 2.77 12.81
CA PHE A 415 -10.45 4.17 12.65
C PHE A 415 -10.63 4.99 13.93
N ILE A 416 -11.74 4.82 14.64
CA ILE A 416 -11.95 5.47 15.94
C ILE A 416 -10.88 5.03 16.94
N THR A 417 -10.58 3.72 17.00
CA THR A 417 -9.55 3.17 17.88
C THR A 417 -8.17 3.73 17.53
N GLN A 418 -7.83 3.79 16.24
CA GLN A 418 -6.57 4.39 15.77
C GLN A 418 -6.43 5.83 16.24
N PHE A 419 -7.48 6.64 16.10
CA PHE A 419 -7.48 8.03 16.52
C PHE A 419 -7.40 8.19 18.04
N GLY A 420 -8.12 7.35 18.80
CA GLY A 420 -8.00 7.31 20.26
C GLY A 420 -6.59 6.96 20.73
N LEU A 421 -5.96 5.95 20.11
CA LEU A 421 -4.58 5.57 20.40
C LEU A 421 -3.58 6.67 20.03
N PHE A 422 -3.81 7.38 18.93
CA PHE A 422 -3.04 8.56 18.58
C PHE A 422 -3.10 9.63 19.68
N LEU A 423 -4.30 10.03 20.11
CA LEU A 423 -4.47 11.01 21.18
C LEU A 423 -3.82 10.52 22.49
N PHE A 424 -4.00 9.24 22.83
CA PHE A 424 -3.38 8.65 24.01
C PHE A 424 -1.85 8.73 23.96
N LEU A 425 -1.21 8.31 22.87
CA LEU A 425 0.25 8.38 22.72
C LEU A 425 0.77 9.82 22.79
N TYR A 426 0.00 10.76 22.24
CA TYR A 426 0.39 12.16 22.15
C TYR A 426 0.30 12.88 23.51
N TYR A 427 -0.82 12.75 24.22
CA TYR A 427 -1.05 13.46 25.49
C TYR A 427 -0.58 12.69 26.73
N ALA A 428 -0.63 11.35 26.70
CA ALA A 428 -0.23 10.52 27.83
C ALA A 428 1.24 10.09 27.75
N SER A 429 2.09 10.77 26.97
CA SER A 429 3.51 10.41 26.74
C SER A 429 4.38 10.26 28.02
N ARG A 430 3.93 10.84 29.14
CA ARG A 430 4.58 10.67 30.46
C ARG A 430 4.18 9.38 31.18
N GLN A 431 3.05 8.78 30.84
CA GLN A 431 2.57 7.54 31.45
C GLN A 431 3.47 6.36 31.06
N PRO A 432 3.76 5.43 31.98
CA PRO A 432 4.63 4.29 31.71
C PRO A 432 4.05 3.38 30.61
N VAL A 433 2.72 3.24 30.56
CA VAL A 433 2.02 2.45 29.55
C VAL A 433 2.21 3.03 28.14
N ALA A 434 2.06 4.35 27.98
CA ALA A 434 2.26 5.02 26.70
C ALA A 434 3.71 4.90 26.21
N ARG A 435 4.69 4.99 27.12
CA ARG A 435 6.11 4.79 26.79
C ARG A 435 6.39 3.36 26.32
N ARG A 436 5.85 2.35 27.01
CA ARG A 436 5.97 0.95 26.59
C ARG A 436 5.35 0.72 25.22
N LEU A 437 4.14 1.24 25.00
CA LEU A 437 3.45 1.13 23.72
C LEU A 437 4.24 1.81 22.60
N PHE A 438 4.79 3.00 22.85
CA PHE A 438 5.65 3.72 21.91
C PHE A 438 6.88 2.90 21.52
N VAL A 439 7.56 2.25 22.48
CA VAL A 439 8.73 1.40 22.21
C VAL A 439 8.34 0.20 21.35
N ILE A 440 7.24 -0.48 21.67
CA ILE A 440 6.75 -1.63 20.91
C ILE A 440 6.35 -1.22 19.49
N MET A 441 5.64 -0.09 19.34
CA MET A 441 5.28 0.46 18.04
C MET A 441 6.51 0.87 17.24
N ASN A 442 7.51 1.50 17.87
CA ASN A 442 8.75 1.85 17.19
C ASN A 442 9.53 0.60 16.73
N ALA A 443 9.35 -0.55 17.40
CA ALA A 443 9.87 -1.83 16.94
C ALA A 443 9.01 -2.51 15.85
N GLY A 444 7.86 -1.93 15.46
CA GLY A 444 6.91 -2.55 14.54
C GLY A 444 6.23 -3.78 15.14
N PHE A 445 5.95 -3.77 16.44
CA PHE A 445 5.36 -4.88 17.20
C PHE A 445 6.15 -6.20 17.12
N TYR A 446 7.42 -6.17 16.68
CA TYR A 446 8.25 -7.36 16.42
C TYR A 446 7.63 -8.35 15.42
N LEU A 447 6.63 -7.92 14.63
CA LEU A 447 5.87 -8.77 13.72
C LEU A 447 6.70 -9.32 12.55
N ASP A 448 7.89 -8.77 12.31
CA ASP A 448 8.80 -9.20 11.26
C ASP A 448 9.93 -10.14 11.75
N GLU A 449 10.07 -10.35 13.06
CA GLU A 449 11.18 -11.15 13.61
C GLU A 449 11.17 -12.60 13.11
N TRP A 450 9.99 -13.21 13.03
CA TRP A 450 9.85 -14.58 12.51
C TRP A 450 10.27 -14.66 11.04
N ALA A 451 9.85 -13.69 10.22
CA ALA A 451 10.17 -13.60 8.80
C ALA A 451 11.68 -13.41 8.58
N SER A 452 12.31 -12.59 9.42
CA SER A 452 13.76 -12.41 9.43
C SER A 452 14.49 -13.71 9.77
N ARG A 453 14.04 -14.45 10.80
CA ARG A 453 14.62 -15.74 11.19
C ARG A 453 14.51 -16.78 10.08
N VAL A 454 13.34 -16.95 9.48
CA VAL A 454 13.13 -17.87 8.35
C VAL A 454 14.03 -17.49 7.17
N THR A 455 14.13 -16.19 6.87
CA THR A 455 14.98 -15.71 5.78
C THR A 455 16.46 -16.03 6.04
N LEU A 456 16.96 -15.80 7.26
CA LEU A 456 18.35 -16.08 7.63
C LEU A 456 18.65 -17.58 7.70
N TRP A 457 17.66 -18.39 8.05
CA TRP A 457 17.76 -19.85 8.02
C TRP A 457 17.93 -20.37 6.59
N LEU A 458 17.13 -19.86 5.63
CA LEU A 458 17.23 -20.22 4.21
C LEU A 458 18.44 -19.60 3.50
N TYR A 459 18.77 -18.35 3.84
CA TYR A 459 19.85 -17.56 3.22
C TYR A 459 20.79 -16.98 4.29
N PRO A 460 21.72 -17.79 4.84
CA PRO A 460 22.66 -17.32 5.85
C PRO A 460 23.56 -16.19 5.34
N LEU A 461 23.64 -15.09 6.09
CA LEU A 461 24.53 -13.97 5.75
C LEU A 461 26.00 -14.36 6.03
N ARG A 462 26.76 -14.62 4.97
CA ARG A 462 28.21 -14.80 5.07
C ARG A 462 28.86 -13.44 5.33
N HIS A 463 29.39 -13.25 6.53
CA HIS A 463 30.18 -12.06 6.84
C HIS A 463 31.57 -12.23 6.20
N LYS A 464 32.03 -11.24 5.43
CA LYS A 464 33.43 -11.21 4.97
C LYS A 464 34.35 -11.19 6.21
N PRO A 465 35.34 -12.09 6.33
CA PRO A 465 36.29 -12.05 7.44
C PRO A 465 37.00 -10.69 7.43
N GLY A 466 36.84 -9.91 8.51
CA GLY A 466 37.41 -8.56 8.66
C GLY A 466 36.45 -7.48 9.21
N GLN A 467 35.14 -7.62 9.01
CA GLN A 467 34.17 -6.60 9.48
C GLN A 467 33.87 -6.63 11.00
N ARG A 468 34.39 -7.61 11.75
CA ARG A 468 34.22 -7.68 13.22
C ARG A 468 34.95 -6.56 13.98
N LYS A 469 35.94 -5.89 13.39
CA LYS A 469 36.79 -4.93 14.13
C LYS A 469 36.09 -3.62 14.53
N HIS A 470 34.96 -3.25 13.92
CA HIS A 470 34.27 -1.98 14.21
C HIS A 470 33.05 -2.09 15.13
N LEU A 471 32.75 -3.28 15.66
CA LEU A 471 31.64 -3.52 16.58
C LEU A 471 32.10 -3.81 18.03
N GLN A 472 33.36 -3.52 18.35
CA GLN A 472 33.73 -3.35 19.74
C GLN A 472 33.21 -1.98 20.19
N PRO A 473 32.47 -1.87 21.31
CA PRO A 473 32.24 -0.57 21.90
C PRO A 473 33.63 0.05 22.11
N ARG A 474 33.90 1.21 21.50
CA ARG A 474 35.06 2.01 21.90
C ARG A 474 34.94 2.12 23.41
N ALA A 475 35.92 1.57 24.14
CA ALA A 475 36.03 1.75 25.57
C ALA A 475 35.78 3.24 25.83
N ALA A 476 34.83 3.55 26.71
CA ALA A 476 34.50 4.92 27.06
C ALA A 476 35.81 5.60 27.44
N THR A 477 36.33 6.46 26.57
CA THR A 477 37.33 7.44 26.97
C THR A 477 36.63 8.30 27.99
N THR A 478 36.95 8.06 29.26
CA THR A 478 36.67 8.95 30.37
C THR A 478 37.08 10.34 29.93
N ILE A 479 36.08 11.18 29.66
CA ILE A 479 36.30 12.61 29.55
C ILE A 479 36.56 13.04 31.00
N GLU A 480 37.83 13.17 31.37
CA GLU A 480 38.20 13.85 32.60
C GLU A 480 37.70 15.29 32.50
N THR A 481 36.66 15.60 33.26
CA THR A 481 36.24 16.98 33.51
C THR A 481 37.27 17.63 34.44
N PRO A 482 37.97 18.71 34.05
CA PRO A 482 38.72 19.50 35.01
C PRO A 482 37.73 20.44 35.72
N LEU A 483 37.02 19.93 36.72
CA LEU A 483 36.38 20.77 37.73
C LEU A 483 37.26 20.73 38.98
N GLY A 484 38.23 21.63 39.00
CA GLY A 484 39.14 21.86 40.12
C GLY A 484 39.85 23.18 39.93
N GLY A 485 39.24 24.26 40.43
CA GLY A 485 39.79 25.61 40.37
C GLY A 485 38.95 26.57 41.20
N SER A 486 39.24 26.61 42.50
CA SER A 486 38.83 27.65 43.44
C SER A 486 39.30 29.04 42.97
N VAL A 487 38.38 30.00 42.85
CA VAL A 487 38.30 31.31 43.56
C VAL A 487 36.91 31.89 43.28
#